data_AF-A0A9W7ZBY4-F1
#
_entry.id   AF-A0A9W7ZBY4-F1
#
_cell.length_a   1.000
_cell.length_b   1.000
_cell.length_c   1.000
_cell.angle_alpha   90.00
_cell.angle_beta   90.00
_cell.angle_gamma   90.00
#
_symmetry.space_group_name_H-M   'P 1'
#
loop_
_entity.id
_entity.type
_entity.pdbx_description
1 polymer ?
#
loop_
_entity_poly.entity_id
_entity_poly.type
_entity_poly.pdbx_seq_one_letter_code
_entity_poly.pdbx_strand_id
1 'polypeptide(L)'
;MSFKFNFGVGEDSEGADKAPVCNRDSATAPSDDENGIAPYESIALSIPPVSSIVADALYCQGQRLWKRQIDDVQFQLAQQDTMDGSATNAVKQAIDSGSAATDVIKNQYEGGLKTWECAIDLLGYLINHHQDMFAAHDCPRVLEIGCGTALPSLYLLSNHPNARVCLQDYNKDVIELITLPNVLVNTALAPNSTDELHASQDTECCEIDIDYRRTHVLFGEKTDSVLEERAIPELTGDEAKTADALIMQNSDIQQRCELVSGDWANFDQAICQQGRKHTFDIVLTSETIYDTSNYKRLHDLLASVLAKPDSQSTRSRVPMALIAAKSIYFGLSGSVLSFEEYVKSRGIFDIKSIWNSGGSMPREILQMTWHIPQAQ
;
A
#
# COMPACT_ATOMS: atom_id res chain seq x y z
N MET A 1 3.10 37.43 -24.08
CA MET A 1 4.48 36.94 -23.86
C MET A 1 4.51 35.47 -24.25
N SER A 2 5.13 35.15 -25.39
CA SER A 2 5.28 33.76 -25.87
C SER A 2 6.70 33.29 -25.58
N PHE A 3 6.85 32.15 -24.91
CA PHE A 3 8.13 31.51 -24.68
C PHE A 3 8.55 30.68 -25.90
N LYS A 4 9.82 30.81 -26.31
CA LYS A 4 10.48 30.06 -27.39
C LYS A 4 11.55 29.16 -26.77
N PHE A 5 11.58 27.89 -27.16
CA PHE A 5 12.66 26.95 -26.87
C PHE A 5 13.80 27.13 -27.88
N ASN A 6 15.04 27.08 -27.40
CA ASN A 6 16.25 27.17 -28.22
C ASN A 6 16.96 25.81 -28.21
N PHE A 7 16.92 25.10 -29.33
CA PHE A 7 17.79 23.95 -29.60
C PHE A 7 18.94 24.43 -30.48
N GLY A 8 20.17 24.42 -29.96
CA GLY A 8 21.37 24.70 -30.73
C GLY A 8 21.97 23.41 -31.26
N VAL A 9 21.79 23.15 -32.55
CA VAL A 9 22.64 22.24 -33.33
C VAL A 9 23.71 23.10 -33.98
N GLY A 10 24.98 22.73 -33.84
CA GLY A 10 26.09 23.33 -34.56
C GLY A 10 26.88 22.24 -35.28
N GLU A 11 26.77 22.21 -36.60
CA GLU A 11 27.71 21.54 -37.50
C GLU A 11 28.76 22.57 -37.94
N ASP A 12 30.06 22.25 -37.84
CA ASP A 12 30.93 22.04 -39.01
C ASP A 12 32.44 21.88 -38.68
N SER A 13 32.96 20.75 -39.17
CA SER A 13 34.26 20.42 -39.78
C SER A 13 35.64 20.68 -39.11
N GLU A 14 36.30 19.53 -38.86
CA GLU A 14 37.67 19.08 -39.21
C GLU A 14 38.96 19.74 -38.65
N GLY A 15 39.76 18.90 -37.98
CA GLY A 15 41.17 19.11 -37.67
C GLY A 15 41.73 17.98 -36.80
N ALA A 16 42.42 17.02 -37.44
CA ALA A 16 42.98 15.78 -36.90
C ALA A 16 43.67 15.84 -35.54
N ASP A 17 43.39 14.87 -34.66
CA ASP A 17 44.43 14.33 -33.77
C ASP A 17 44.19 12.89 -33.28
N LYS A 18 45.32 12.26 -32.99
CA LYS A 18 45.63 10.83 -32.79
C LYS A 18 44.70 10.05 -31.85
N ALA A 19 44.30 8.86 -32.29
CA ALA A 19 43.70 7.83 -31.44
C ALA A 19 44.74 7.17 -30.52
N PRO A 20 44.44 6.98 -29.21
CA PRO A 20 45.10 5.97 -28.41
C PRO A 20 44.17 4.78 -28.16
N VAL A 21 44.65 3.63 -28.64
CA VAL A 21 44.49 2.26 -28.15
C VAL A 21 43.64 2.10 -26.87
N CYS A 22 42.52 1.41 -27.00
CA CYS A 22 41.71 0.95 -25.88
C CYS A 22 42.37 -0.30 -25.27
N ASN A 23 43.05 -0.13 -24.13
CA ASN A 23 43.51 -1.26 -23.32
C ASN A 23 42.29 -1.99 -22.76
N ARG A 24 42.19 -3.28 -23.10
CA ARG A 24 41.34 -4.24 -22.40
C ARG A 24 42.01 -4.57 -21.07
N ASP A 25 41.68 -3.81 -20.03
CA ASP A 25 41.85 -4.27 -18.67
C ASP A 25 40.53 -4.85 -18.18
N SER A 26 40.59 -6.12 -17.84
CA SER A 26 39.54 -6.90 -17.19
C SER A 26 39.18 -6.27 -15.85
N ALA A 27 38.21 -5.36 -15.86
CA ALA A 27 37.47 -4.98 -14.67
C ALA A 27 36.48 -6.12 -14.38
N THR A 28 36.80 -6.91 -13.36
CA THR A 28 35.85 -7.74 -12.65
C THR A 28 34.56 -6.96 -12.42
N ALA A 29 33.44 -7.54 -12.83
CA ALA A 29 32.12 -7.04 -12.50
C ALA A 29 32.06 -6.75 -10.98
N PRO A 30 31.48 -5.62 -10.55
CA PRO A 30 31.20 -5.44 -9.14
C PRO A 30 30.28 -6.60 -8.73
N SER A 31 30.75 -7.40 -7.79
CA SER A 31 29.96 -8.40 -7.10
C SER A 31 28.71 -7.73 -6.53
N ASP A 32 27.55 -8.35 -6.73
CA ASP A 32 26.30 -7.98 -6.06
C ASP A 32 26.60 -7.75 -4.57
N ASP A 33 26.44 -6.51 -4.11
CA ASP A 33 26.59 -6.15 -2.70
C ASP A 33 25.53 -6.91 -1.87
N GLU A 34 25.96 -7.76 -0.95
CA GLU A 34 25.14 -8.39 0.11
C GLU A 34 24.73 -7.35 1.19
N ASN A 35 24.22 -6.19 0.80
CA ASN A 35 23.66 -5.19 1.69
C ASN A 35 22.17 -4.94 1.36
N GLY A 36 21.26 -5.22 2.32
CA GLY A 36 19.98 -4.50 2.41
C GLY A 36 18.73 -5.14 1.80
N ILE A 37 18.40 -6.39 2.12
CA ILE A 37 17.03 -6.92 1.93
C ILE A 37 16.23 -6.59 3.19
N ALA A 38 15.13 -5.83 3.08
CA ALA A 38 14.29 -5.46 4.22
C ALA A 38 13.74 -6.70 4.96
N PRO A 39 13.92 -6.81 6.30
CA PRO A 39 13.48 -7.98 7.07
C PRO A 39 11.95 -8.09 7.12
N TYR A 40 11.46 -9.31 7.29
CA TYR A 40 10.05 -9.52 7.61
C TYR A 40 9.76 -9.06 9.05
N GLU A 41 8.77 -8.19 9.20
CA GLU A 41 8.24 -7.78 10.50
C GLU A 41 6.71 -7.83 10.48
N SER A 42 6.12 -8.34 11.56
CA SER A 42 4.68 -8.21 11.81
C SER A 42 4.48 -6.99 12.71
N ILE A 43 3.62 -6.08 12.27
CA ILE A 43 3.38 -4.81 12.93
C ILE A 43 2.06 -4.93 13.69
N ALA A 44 2.10 -4.61 14.98
CA ALA A 44 0.90 -4.66 15.81
C ALA A 44 -0.07 -3.56 15.38
N LEU A 45 -1.35 -3.91 15.22
CA LEU A 45 -2.38 -2.92 15.00
C LEU A 45 -2.69 -2.20 16.32
N SER A 46 -2.16 -0.99 16.47
CA SER A 46 -2.31 -0.12 17.64
C SER A 46 -2.71 1.29 17.24
N ILE A 47 -3.27 2.08 18.16
CA ILE A 47 -3.55 3.50 17.91
C ILE A 47 -2.22 4.28 17.91
N PRO A 48 -1.94 5.15 16.93
CA PRO A 48 -0.74 5.97 16.91
C PRO A 48 -0.67 6.93 18.11
N PRO A 49 0.53 7.23 18.64
CA PRO A 49 0.71 8.14 19.77
C PRO A 49 0.66 9.62 19.32
N VAL A 50 -0.31 9.98 18.47
CA VAL A 50 -0.56 11.35 18.02
C VAL A 50 -1.90 11.82 18.61
N SER A 51 -2.06 13.14 18.72
CA SER A 51 -3.28 13.77 19.24
C SER A 51 -4.40 13.79 18.21
N SER A 52 -4.07 13.97 16.92
CA SER A 52 -5.03 13.95 15.83
C SER A 52 -4.45 13.34 14.55
N ILE A 53 -5.35 12.91 13.65
CA ILE A 53 -5.03 12.50 12.29
C ILE A 53 -5.85 13.35 11.32
N VAL A 54 -5.20 14.03 10.39
CA VAL A 54 -5.88 14.71 9.28
C VAL A 54 -5.97 13.79 8.07
N ALA A 55 -7.18 13.62 7.54
CA ALA A 55 -7.46 12.73 6.41
C ALA A 55 -8.40 13.37 5.37
N ASP A 56 -8.11 13.13 4.10
CA ASP A 56 -8.96 13.51 2.97
C ASP A 56 -10.02 12.46 2.68
N ALA A 57 -11.22 12.91 2.31
CA ALA A 57 -12.26 12.08 1.76
C ALA A 57 -11.93 11.74 0.30
N LEU A 58 -11.75 10.45 0.02
CA LEU A 58 -11.65 9.93 -1.34
C LEU A 58 -12.99 9.32 -1.75
N TYR A 59 -13.54 9.83 -2.84
CA TYR A 59 -14.78 9.32 -3.43
C TYR A 59 -14.47 8.46 -4.65
N CYS A 60 -14.90 7.21 -4.63
CA CYS A 60 -14.83 6.32 -5.78
C CYS A 60 -16.19 5.63 -5.96
N GLN A 61 -16.88 5.94 -7.06
CA GLN A 61 -18.14 5.27 -7.45
C GLN A 61 -19.19 5.19 -6.32
N GLY A 62 -19.36 6.29 -5.58
CA GLY A 62 -20.32 6.38 -4.48
C GLY A 62 -19.82 5.81 -3.14
N GLN A 63 -18.64 5.20 -3.11
CA GLN A 63 -17.95 4.83 -1.86
C GLN A 63 -17.08 6.00 -1.39
N ARG A 64 -17.09 6.23 -0.08
CA ARG A 64 -16.23 7.21 0.60
C ARG A 64 -15.23 6.46 1.48
N LEU A 65 -13.95 6.74 1.29
CA LEU A 65 -12.85 6.27 2.13
C LEU A 65 -12.05 7.47 2.64
N TRP A 66 -11.42 7.32 3.80
CA TRP A 66 -10.54 8.33 4.37
C TRP A 66 -9.08 7.98 4.11
N LYS A 67 -8.29 8.94 3.66
CA LYS A 67 -6.86 8.76 3.44
C LYS A 67 -6.10 9.85 4.18
N ARG A 68 -5.20 9.46 5.08
CA ARG A 68 -4.30 10.36 5.80
C ARG A 68 -3.58 11.29 4.83
N GLN A 69 -3.53 12.58 5.19
CA GLN A 69 -2.81 13.58 4.40
C GLN A 69 -1.30 13.39 4.54
N ILE A 70 -0.57 13.64 3.46
CA ILE A 70 0.89 13.55 3.54
C ILE A 70 1.45 14.65 4.44
N ASP A 71 0.89 15.86 4.40
CA ASP A 71 1.31 17.00 5.23
C ASP A 71 1.17 16.70 6.74
N ASP A 72 0.15 15.93 7.13
CA ASP A 72 -0.03 15.44 8.50
C ASP A 72 1.10 14.50 8.93
N VAL A 73 1.57 13.64 8.02
CA VAL A 73 2.72 12.75 8.26
C VAL A 73 4.01 13.57 8.39
N GLN A 74 4.20 14.59 7.55
CA GLN A 74 5.35 15.50 7.65
C GLN A 74 5.37 16.22 9.00
N PHE A 75 4.21 16.69 9.44
CA PHE A 75 4.05 17.36 10.72
C PHE A 75 4.37 16.43 11.89
N GLN A 76 3.87 15.18 11.86
CA GLN A 76 4.22 14.16 12.87
C GLN A 76 5.73 13.92 12.92
N LEU A 77 6.38 13.71 11.78
CA LEU A 77 7.82 13.45 11.71
C LEU A 77 8.64 14.63 12.24
N ALA A 78 8.25 15.87 11.89
CA ALA A 78 8.91 17.08 12.39
C ALA A 78 8.82 17.22 13.92
N GLN A 79 7.69 16.84 14.53
CA GLN A 79 7.55 16.82 15.98
C GLN A 79 8.47 15.76 16.63
N GLN A 80 8.50 14.54 16.08
CA GLN A 80 9.33 13.45 16.59
C GLN A 80 10.83 13.76 16.48
N ASP A 81 11.26 14.40 15.39
CA ASP A 81 12.64 14.84 15.19
C ASP A 81 13.11 15.86 16.23
N THR A 82 12.19 16.74 16.66
CA THR A 82 12.49 17.75 17.68
C THR A 82 12.70 17.12 19.06
N MET A 83 12.14 15.92 19.30
CA MET A 83 12.21 15.23 20.59
C MET A 83 13.30 14.15 20.66
N ASP A 84 13.46 13.32 19.62
CA ASP A 84 14.22 12.06 19.74
C ASP A 84 15.38 11.89 18.74
N GLY A 85 15.48 12.74 17.70
CA GLY A 85 16.58 12.69 16.71
C GLY A 85 16.74 11.35 15.97
N SER A 86 15.71 10.50 15.98
CA SER A 86 15.77 9.07 15.61
C SER A 86 14.84 8.69 14.44
N ALA A 87 14.27 9.66 13.70
CA ALA A 87 13.44 9.33 12.55
C ALA A 87 14.23 8.53 11.50
N THR A 88 13.59 7.53 10.91
CA THR A 88 14.13 6.72 9.83
C THR A 88 14.47 7.62 8.64
N ASN A 89 15.78 7.70 8.33
CA ASN A 89 16.32 8.64 7.35
C ASN A 89 15.70 8.50 5.94
N ALA A 90 15.19 7.33 5.55
CA ALA A 90 14.72 7.06 4.20
C ALA A 90 13.36 7.70 3.86
N VAL A 91 12.33 7.51 4.70
CA VAL A 91 11.01 8.14 4.49
C VAL A 91 11.09 9.65 4.65
N LYS A 92 11.87 10.12 5.62
CA LYS A 92 12.14 11.55 5.79
C LYS A 92 12.84 12.13 4.55
N GLN A 93 13.87 11.48 4.01
CA GLN A 93 14.51 11.90 2.77
C GLN A 93 13.53 11.91 1.58
N ALA A 94 12.67 10.89 1.46
CA ALA A 94 11.67 10.83 0.39
C ALA A 94 10.65 11.99 0.48
N ILE A 95 10.31 12.41 1.70
CA ILE A 95 9.42 13.53 2.00
C ILE A 95 10.12 14.89 1.78
N ASP A 96 11.31 15.08 2.36
CA ASP A 96 12.08 16.34 2.35
C ASP A 96 12.56 16.72 0.94
N SER A 97 12.67 15.75 0.03
CA SER A 97 13.07 15.97 -1.37
C SER A 97 12.02 16.75 -2.20
N GLY A 98 10.85 17.06 -1.64
CA GLY A 98 9.82 17.86 -2.29
C GLY A 98 9.33 17.26 -3.61
N SER A 99 8.69 18.06 -4.48
CA SER A 99 8.10 17.63 -5.77
C SER A 99 9.05 16.97 -6.79
N ALA A 100 10.33 16.80 -6.44
CA ALA A 100 11.34 16.01 -7.15
C ALA A 100 11.67 14.67 -6.46
N ALA A 101 10.86 14.23 -5.49
CA ALA A 101 10.98 12.93 -4.84
C ALA A 101 10.99 11.83 -5.90
N THR A 102 12.05 11.02 -5.91
CA THR A 102 12.03 9.75 -6.61
C THR A 102 10.99 8.90 -5.89
N ASP A 103 9.85 8.61 -6.56
CA ASP A 103 8.78 7.80 -5.98
C ASP A 103 9.28 6.41 -5.55
N VAL A 104 10.45 5.99 -6.05
CA VAL A 104 11.16 4.77 -5.71
C VAL A 104 12.67 5.03 -5.58
N ILE A 105 13.26 4.64 -4.46
CA ILE A 105 14.69 4.45 -4.24
C ILE A 105 14.93 2.94 -4.07
N LYS A 106 15.49 2.31 -5.09
CA LYS A 106 15.63 0.84 -5.14
C LYS A 106 16.27 0.27 -3.86
N ASN A 107 15.62 -0.73 -3.29
CA ASN A 107 15.98 -1.42 -2.04
C ASN A 107 15.99 -0.56 -0.75
N GLN A 108 15.64 0.73 -0.81
CA GLN A 108 15.59 1.62 0.36
C GLN A 108 14.18 2.17 0.61
N TYR A 109 13.48 2.53 -0.46
CA TYR A 109 12.13 3.07 -0.43
C TYR A 109 11.40 2.71 -1.72
N GLU A 110 10.54 1.71 -1.72
CA GLU A 110 9.80 1.29 -2.92
C GLU A 110 8.46 2.04 -3.13
N GLY A 111 8.36 3.27 -2.63
CA GLY A 111 7.12 4.06 -2.69
C GLY A 111 6.17 3.83 -1.52
N GLY A 112 4.89 4.18 -1.71
CA GLY A 112 3.80 3.88 -0.76
C GLY A 112 3.19 5.09 -0.03
N LEU A 113 3.89 6.23 0.00
CA LEU A 113 3.35 7.49 0.57
C LEU A 113 2.25 8.13 -0.30
N LYS A 114 2.37 7.98 -1.62
CA LYS A 114 1.38 8.47 -2.59
C LYS A 114 0.45 7.34 -2.99
N THR A 115 -0.81 7.69 -3.24
CA THR A 115 -1.76 6.79 -3.90
C THR A 115 -1.48 6.80 -5.40
N TRP A 116 -1.18 5.63 -5.95
CA TRP A 116 -1.06 5.42 -7.39
C TRP A 116 -2.42 5.27 -8.07
N GLU A 117 -2.55 5.73 -9.31
CA GLU A 117 -3.81 5.68 -10.07
C GLU A 117 -4.34 4.26 -10.19
N CYS A 118 -3.46 3.27 -10.38
CA CYS A 118 -3.88 1.87 -10.52
C CYS A 118 -4.53 1.31 -9.24
N ALA A 119 -4.22 1.86 -8.05
CA ALA A 119 -4.90 1.48 -6.81
C ALA A 119 -6.36 1.98 -6.80
N ILE A 120 -6.62 3.14 -7.39
CA ILE A 120 -7.96 3.70 -7.56
C ILE A 120 -8.75 2.92 -8.61
N ASP A 121 -8.10 2.52 -9.71
CA ASP A 121 -8.72 1.65 -10.71
C ASP A 121 -9.09 0.29 -10.10
N LEU A 122 -8.20 -0.30 -9.31
CA LEU A 122 -8.44 -1.57 -8.61
C LEU A 122 -9.59 -1.45 -7.59
N LEU A 123 -9.63 -0.36 -6.82
CA LEU A 123 -10.76 -0.02 -5.96
C LEU A 123 -12.07 0.04 -6.75
N GLY A 124 -12.11 0.79 -7.86
CA GLY A 124 -13.28 0.90 -8.71
C GLY A 124 -13.71 -0.44 -9.30
N TYR A 125 -12.77 -1.32 -9.63
CA TYR A 125 -13.08 -2.68 -10.07
C TYR A 125 -13.71 -3.51 -8.94
N LEU A 126 -13.13 -3.49 -7.74
CA LEU A 126 -13.68 -4.20 -6.58
C LEU A 126 -15.10 -3.73 -6.25
N ILE A 127 -15.37 -2.42 -6.29
CA ILE A 127 -16.70 -1.86 -6.05
C ILE A 127 -17.73 -2.39 -7.06
N ASN A 128 -17.40 -2.40 -8.36
CA ASN A 128 -18.33 -2.85 -9.40
C ASN A 128 -18.56 -4.37 -9.37
N HIS A 129 -17.58 -5.13 -8.93
CA HIS A 129 -17.60 -6.60 -8.98
C HIS A 129 -17.81 -7.25 -7.61
N HIS A 130 -18.08 -6.48 -6.55
CA HIS A 130 -18.13 -7.00 -5.18
C HIS A 130 -19.17 -8.12 -4.99
N GLN A 131 -20.29 -8.10 -5.72
CA GLN A 131 -21.32 -9.14 -5.58
C GLN A 131 -20.85 -10.50 -6.11
N ASP A 132 -20.11 -10.48 -7.23
CA ASP A 132 -19.52 -11.68 -7.83
C ASP A 132 -18.29 -12.13 -7.02
N MET A 133 -17.53 -11.16 -6.52
CA MET A 133 -16.26 -11.37 -5.83
C MET A 133 -16.39 -11.56 -4.33
N PHE A 134 -17.51 -11.27 -3.68
CA PHE A 134 -17.63 -11.33 -2.22
C PHE A 134 -19.09 -11.64 -1.85
N ALA A 135 -19.44 -12.93 -1.87
CA ALA A 135 -20.74 -13.38 -1.41
C ALA A 135 -20.92 -13.03 0.09
N ALA A 136 -22.16 -12.72 0.49
CA ALA A 136 -22.46 -12.17 1.82
C ALA A 136 -22.01 -13.04 3.02
N HIS A 137 -21.78 -14.34 2.81
CA HIS A 137 -21.39 -15.29 3.87
C HIS A 137 -19.96 -15.82 3.71
N ASP A 138 -19.22 -15.27 2.74
CA ASP A 138 -17.82 -15.65 2.56
C ASP A 138 -16.93 -14.93 3.56
N CYS A 139 -15.91 -15.63 4.04
CA CYS A 139 -14.85 -15.08 4.87
C CYS A 139 -13.53 -15.08 4.07
N PRO A 140 -13.41 -14.27 3.01
CA PRO A 140 -12.28 -14.33 2.11
C PRO A 140 -10.99 -13.93 2.85
N ARG A 141 -9.92 -14.67 2.60
CA ARG A 141 -8.58 -14.27 2.99
C ARG A 141 -7.96 -13.49 1.84
N VAL A 142 -7.72 -12.21 2.07
CA VAL A 142 -7.19 -11.26 1.09
C VAL A 142 -5.78 -10.86 1.50
N LEU A 143 -4.86 -10.81 0.52
CA LEU A 143 -3.53 -10.24 0.69
C LEU A 143 -3.39 -9.07 -0.26
N GLU A 144 -2.94 -7.91 0.19
CA GLU A 144 -2.48 -6.83 -0.68
C GLU A 144 -0.96 -6.70 -0.61
N ILE A 145 -0.30 -6.92 -1.75
CA ILE A 145 1.16 -6.85 -1.92
C ILE A 145 1.55 -5.45 -2.42
N GLY A 146 2.45 -4.78 -1.72
CA GLY A 146 2.81 -3.39 -1.98
C GLY A 146 1.64 -2.45 -1.71
N CYS A 147 1.07 -2.53 -0.50
CA CYS A 147 -0.22 -1.92 -0.21
C CYS A 147 -0.18 -0.38 -0.15
N GLY A 148 0.93 0.25 0.25
CA GLY A 148 1.00 1.70 0.39
C GLY A 148 -0.18 2.29 1.17
N THR A 149 -0.96 3.16 0.51
CA THR A 149 -2.18 3.76 1.09
C THR A 149 -3.36 2.79 1.32
N ALA A 150 -3.28 1.57 0.78
CA ALA A 150 -4.18 0.43 0.98
C ALA A 150 -5.65 0.62 0.56
N LEU A 151 -5.95 1.58 -0.32
CA LEU A 151 -7.34 1.91 -0.71
C LEU A 151 -8.19 0.69 -1.12
N PRO A 152 -7.71 -0.27 -1.94
CA PRO A 152 -8.48 -1.47 -2.27
C PRO A 152 -8.87 -2.27 -1.03
N SER A 153 -7.94 -2.48 -0.10
CA SER A 153 -8.19 -3.19 1.14
C SER A 153 -9.01 -2.41 2.17
N LEU A 154 -8.90 -1.08 2.22
CA LEU A 154 -9.76 -0.25 3.09
C LEU A 154 -11.22 -0.46 2.73
N TYR A 155 -11.55 -0.47 1.44
CA TYR A 155 -12.90 -0.79 0.96
C TYR A 155 -13.38 -2.16 1.48
N LEU A 156 -12.51 -3.18 1.43
CA LEU A 156 -12.84 -4.51 1.92
C LEU A 156 -13.04 -4.54 3.43
N LEU A 157 -12.16 -3.90 4.20
CA LEU A 157 -12.26 -3.85 5.66
C LEU A 157 -13.54 -3.14 6.13
N SER A 158 -13.96 -2.08 5.43
CA SER A 158 -15.15 -1.29 5.76
C SER A 158 -16.47 -1.91 5.27
N ASN A 159 -16.48 -2.58 4.11
CA ASN A 159 -17.73 -3.05 3.48
C ASN A 159 -17.93 -4.57 3.57
N HIS A 160 -16.88 -5.34 3.88
CA HIS A 160 -16.93 -6.79 3.98
C HIS A 160 -16.48 -7.23 5.38
N PRO A 161 -17.39 -7.24 6.39
CA PRO A 161 -17.05 -7.52 7.78
C PRO A 161 -16.49 -8.92 8.01
N ASN A 162 -16.65 -9.85 7.08
CA ASN A 162 -16.10 -11.20 7.17
C ASN A 162 -14.74 -11.35 6.47
N ALA A 163 -14.30 -10.35 5.71
CA ALA A 163 -13.01 -10.37 5.03
C ALA A 163 -11.86 -10.28 6.04
N ARG A 164 -10.85 -11.11 5.84
CA ARG A 164 -9.58 -11.07 6.57
C ARG A 164 -8.49 -10.60 5.62
N VAL A 165 -7.92 -9.45 5.88
CA VAL A 165 -6.96 -8.77 5.01
C VAL A 165 -5.57 -8.78 5.65
N CYS A 166 -4.56 -9.17 4.86
CA CYS A 166 -3.16 -8.98 5.17
C CYS A 166 -2.61 -7.88 4.25
N LEU A 167 -2.01 -6.85 4.82
CA LEU A 167 -1.44 -5.69 4.13
C LEU A 167 0.08 -5.79 4.23
N GLN A 168 0.74 -5.94 3.09
CA GLN A 168 2.19 -6.05 3.00
C GLN A 168 2.77 -4.86 2.22
N ASP A 169 3.78 -4.20 2.79
CA ASP A 169 4.61 -3.23 2.09
C ASP A 169 6.10 -3.52 2.31
N TYR A 170 6.97 -3.00 1.43
CA TYR A 170 8.41 -3.11 1.64
C TYR A 170 8.84 -2.32 2.88
N ASN A 171 8.27 -1.13 3.06
CA ASN A 171 8.71 -0.17 4.06
C ASN A 171 7.87 -0.27 5.33
N LYS A 172 8.51 -0.56 6.47
CA LYS A 172 7.88 -0.52 7.79
C LYS A 172 7.22 0.83 8.08
N ASP A 173 7.93 1.91 7.78
CA ASP A 173 7.45 3.27 7.99
C ASP A 173 6.18 3.58 7.18
N VAL A 174 6.03 3.02 5.98
CA VAL A 174 4.79 3.17 5.19
C VAL A 174 3.64 2.49 5.92
N ILE A 175 3.87 1.28 6.46
CA ILE A 175 2.86 0.59 7.24
C ILE A 175 2.47 1.40 8.49
N GLU A 176 3.44 1.87 9.27
CA GLU A 176 3.19 2.55 10.55
C GLU A 176 2.63 3.98 10.38
N LEU A 177 3.10 4.73 9.39
CA LEU A 177 2.73 6.13 9.20
C LEU A 177 1.56 6.34 8.24
N ILE A 178 1.30 5.41 7.32
CA ILE A 178 0.26 5.55 6.28
C ILE A 178 -0.79 4.46 6.39
N THR A 179 -0.40 3.20 6.22
CA THR A 179 -1.34 2.09 6.08
C THR A 179 -2.16 1.88 7.35
N LEU A 180 -1.50 1.83 8.51
CA LEU A 180 -2.14 1.63 9.80
C LEU A 180 -3.09 2.78 10.15
N PRO A 181 -2.70 4.07 10.07
CA PRO A 181 -3.63 5.17 10.28
C PRO A 181 -4.83 5.10 9.33
N ASN A 182 -4.61 4.83 8.04
CA ASN A 182 -5.69 4.66 7.06
C ASN A 182 -6.66 3.53 7.45
N VAL A 183 -6.15 2.38 7.91
CA VAL A 183 -6.98 1.28 8.40
C VAL A 183 -7.84 1.77 9.57
N LEU A 184 -7.25 2.43 10.57
CA LEU A 184 -7.97 2.87 11.75
C LEU A 184 -9.07 3.88 11.41
N VAL A 185 -8.78 4.92 10.63
CA VAL A 185 -9.76 5.97 10.30
C VAL A 185 -10.91 5.49 9.40
N ASN A 186 -10.80 4.30 8.81
CA ASN A 186 -11.89 3.64 8.07
C ASN A 186 -12.55 2.49 8.85
N THR A 187 -12.12 2.23 10.09
CA THR A 187 -12.60 1.12 10.93
C THR A 187 -12.82 1.57 12.37
N ALA A 188 -11.86 1.33 13.28
CA ALA A 188 -11.97 1.60 14.71
C ALA A 188 -12.14 3.09 15.04
N LEU A 189 -11.48 3.95 14.26
CA LEU A 189 -11.50 5.41 14.38
C LEU A 189 -12.36 6.08 13.31
N ALA A 190 -13.31 5.35 12.71
CA ALA A 190 -14.20 5.93 11.71
C ALA A 190 -14.91 7.18 12.26
N PRO A 191 -14.92 8.29 11.51
CA PRO A 191 -15.62 9.51 11.91
C PRO A 191 -17.13 9.31 11.86
N ASN A 192 -17.84 9.57 12.97
CA ASN A 192 -19.29 9.52 13.02
C ASN A 192 -19.90 10.90 12.74
N SER A 193 -21.15 10.93 12.24
CA SER A 193 -21.87 12.18 11.96
C SER A 193 -22.18 13.05 13.20
N THR A 194 -21.96 12.50 14.39
CA THR A 194 -22.23 13.14 15.69
C THR A 194 -20.97 13.58 16.41
N ASP A 195 -19.79 13.18 15.94
CA ASP A 195 -18.56 13.70 16.52
C ASP A 195 -18.49 15.20 16.18
N GLU A 196 -18.06 16.06 17.10
CA GLU A 196 -17.73 17.48 16.84
C GLU A 196 -16.48 17.61 15.94
N LEU A 197 -16.36 16.71 14.96
CA LEU A 197 -15.42 16.80 13.87
C LEU A 197 -15.77 18.05 13.06
N HIS A 198 -14.75 18.75 12.59
CA HIS A 198 -14.89 19.72 11.49
C HIS A 198 -15.22 19.03 10.15
N ALA A 199 -16.05 17.99 10.15
CA ALA A 199 -16.69 17.43 8.99
C ALA A 199 -17.96 18.24 8.73
N SER A 200 -17.81 19.45 8.15
CA SER A 200 -18.97 20.00 7.46
C SER A 200 -19.26 19.06 6.29
N GLN A 201 -20.52 18.93 5.89
CA GLN A 201 -20.86 18.18 4.67
C GLN A 201 -20.16 18.76 3.41
N ASP A 202 -19.55 19.93 3.54
CA ASP A 202 -18.81 20.66 2.50
C ASP A 202 -17.28 20.47 2.57
N THR A 203 -16.71 19.85 3.61
CA THR A 203 -15.26 19.62 3.71
C THR A 203 -14.86 18.24 3.20
N GLU A 204 -14.02 18.21 2.16
CA GLU A 204 -13.35 17.01 1.63
C GLU A 204 -12.21 16.52 2.55
N CYS A 205 -12.14 17.02 3.78
CA CYS A 205 -11.11 16.74 4.78
C CYS A 205 -11.75 16.63 6.17
N CYS A 206 -11.26 15.71 7.00
CA CYS A 206 -11.59 15.61 8.41
C CYS A 206 -10.32 15.55 9.26
N GLU A 207 -10.34 16.23 10.40
CA GLU A 207 -9.38 16.02 11.48
C GLU A 207 -10.03 15.14 12.53
N ILE A 208 -9.45 13.96 12.77
CA ILE A 208 -9.91 13.02 13.78
C ILE A 208 -9.11 13.30 15.06
N ASP A 209 -9.75 13.95 16.03
CA ASP A 209 -9.17 14.19 17.35
C ASP A 209 -9.15 12.87 18.16
N ILE A 210 -7.98 12.25 18.21
CA ILE A 210 -7.76 10.99 18.91
C ILE A 210 -7.82 11.22 20.42
N ASP A 211 -7.31 12.33 20.94
CA ASP A 211 -7.29 12.59 22.37
C ASP A 211 -8.69 12.88 22.92
N TYR A 212 -9.53 13.57 22.15
CA TYR A 212 -10.96 13.69 22.41
C TYR A 212 -11.62 12.30 22.47
N ARG A 213 -11.36 11.43 21.47
CA ARG A 213 -11.92 10.07 21.46
C ARG A 213 -11.41 9.22 22.63
N ARG A 214 -10.13 9.28 22.95
CA ARG A 214 -9.53 8.59 24.10
C ARG A 214 -10.20 9.03 25.39
N THR A 215 -10.37 10.34 25.57
CA THR A 215 -11.01 10.95 26.74
C THR A 215 -12.47 10.51 26.85
N HIS A 216 -13.20 10.52 25.73
CA HIS A 216 -14.59 10.07 25.70
C HIS A 216 -14.73 8.59 26.03
N VAL A 217 -13.87 7.74 25.49
CA VAL A 217 -13.87 6.30 25.80
C VAL A 217 -13.51 6.03 27.26
N LEU A 218 -12.58 6.81 27.82
CA LEU A 218 -12.10 6.60 29.19
C LEU A 218 -13.06 7.15 30.26
N PHE A 219 -13.70 8.30 30.02
CA PHE A 219 -14.49 9.01 31.02
C PHE A 219 -16.00 9.10 30.71
N GLY A 220 -16.45 8.72 29.50
CA GLY A 220 -17.85 8.75 29.07
C GLY A 220 -18.43 10.17 28.93
N GLU A 221 -19.76 10.31 29.00
CA GLU A 221 -20.51 11.59 28.91
C GLU A 221 -20.07 12.69 29.90
N LYS A 222 -19.18 12.39 30.85
CA LYS A 222 -18.57 13.39 31.72
C LYS A 222 -17.54 14.27 31.00
N THR A 223 -17.26 14.01 29.72
CA THR A 223 -16.32 14.78 28.90
C THR A 223 -16.59 16.27 28.90
N ASP A 224 -17.85 16.70 28.75
CA ASP A 224 -18.17 18.13 28.60
C ASP A 224 -17.72 18.94 29.82
N SER A 225 -17.92 18.39 31.03
CA SER A 225 -17.45 19.01 32.28
C SER A 225 -15.93 19.03 32.44
N VAL A 226 -15.21 18.08 31.83
CA VAL A 226 -13.74 17.98 31.89
C VAL A 226 -13.09 18.89 30.85
N LEU A 227 -13.71 19.02 29.66
CA LEU A 227 -13.25 19.86 28.56
C LEU A 227 -13.49 21.35 28.84
N GLU A 228 -14.60 21.72 29.49
CA GLU A 228 -14.81 23.11 29.93
C GLU A 228 -13.72 23.60 30.90
N GLU A 229 -13.09 22.70 31.67
CA GLU A 229 -11.96 23.02 32.56
C GLU A 229 -10.58 22.90 31.88
N ARG A 230 -10.47 22.21 30.74
CA ARG A 230 -9.20 21.93 30.03
C ARG A 230 -9.32 22.19 28.53
N ALA A 231 -8.64 23.22 28.05
CA ALA A 231 -8.65 23.61 26.63
C ALA A 231 -8.11 22.52 25.66
N ILE A 232 -7.38 21.53 26.17
CA ILE A 232 -6.93 20.32 25.46
C ILE A 232 -7.01 19.17 26.47
N PRO A 233 -7.65 18.03 26.15
CA PRO A 233 -7.64 16.89 27.05
C PRO A 233 -6.24 16.25 27.10
N GLU A 234 -5.38 16.73 28.00
CA GLU A 234 -4.10 16.08 28.30
C GLU A 234 -4.33 14.82 29.13
N LEU A 235 -4.25 13.66 28.47
CA LEU A 235 -4.19 12.35 29.11
C LEU A 235 -2.75 12.03 29.50
N THR A 236 -2.57 11.40 30.65
CA THR A 236 -1.30 10.75 30.98
C THR A 236 -1.04 9.58 30.01
N GLY A 237 0.22 9.20 29.83
CA GLY A 237 0.59 8.10 28.93
C GLY A 237 -0.08 6.76 29.29
N ASP A 238 -0.42 6.53 30.56
CA ASP A 238 -1.12 5.33 31.00
C ASP A 238 -2.64 5.41 30.75
N GLU A 239 -3.23 6.60 30.86
CA GLU A 239 -4.63 6.85 30.48
C GLU A 239 -4.81 6.69 28.97
N ALA A 240 -3.91 7.23 28.15
CA ALA A 240 -3.94 7.06 26.70
C ALA A 240 -3.83 5.58 26.30
N LYS A 241 -2.89 4.82 26.88
CA LYS A 241 -2.78 3.37 26.65
C LYS A 241 -4.03 2.60 27.05
N THR A 242 -4.66 2.99 28.16
CA THR A 242 -5.90 2.36 28.64
C THR A 242 -7.04 2.63 27.66
N ALA A 243 -7.18 3.88 27.20
CA ALA A 243 -8.17 4.25 26.21
C ALA A 243 -7.94 3.54 24.87
N ASP A 244 -6.69 3.46 24.40
CA ASP A 244 -6.32 2.74 23.18
C ASP A 244 -6.71 1.27 23.26
N ALA A 245 -6.46 0.60 24.39
CA ALA A 245 -6.87 -0.79 24.61
C ALA A 245 -8.39 -0.96 24.55
N LEU A 246 -9.16 -0.02 25.10
CA LEU A 246 -10.63 -0.03 25.05
C LEU A 246 -11.15 0.19 23.62
N ILE A 247 -10.58 1.13 22.87
CA ILE A 247 -10.92 1.36 21.46
C ILE A 247 -10.69 0.08 20.65
N MET A 248 -9.52 -0.53 20.82
CA MET A 248 -9.17 -1.74 20.08
C MET A 248 -10.01 -2.95 20.52
N GLN A 249 -10.35 -3.09 21.80
CA GLN A 249 -11.21 -4.18 22.30
C GLN A 249 -12.63 -4.12 21.72
N ASN A 250 -13.14 -2.91 21.47
CA ASN A 250 -14.45 -2.69 20.88
C ASN A 250 -14.46 -2.77 19.35
N SER A 251 -13.31 -3.00 18.71
CA SER A 251 -13.20 -3.15 17.27
C SER A 251 -12.85 -4.59 16.88
N ASP A 252 -13.52 -5.13 15.88
CA ASP A 252 -13.21 -6.46 15.33
C ASP A 252 -11.95 -6.48 14.46
N ILE A 253 -11.37 -5.29 14.21
CA ILE A 253 -10.32 -5.10 13.22
C ILE A 253 -9.04 -5.88 13.54
N GLN A 254 -8.71 -6.11 14.81
CA GLN A 254 -7.53 -6.90 15.19
C GLN A 254 -7.60 -8.36 14.72
N GLN A 255 -8.80 -8.90 14.49
CA GLN A 255 -8.99 -10.27 14.02
C GLN A 255 -9.02 -10.36 12.49
N ARG A 256 -9.21 -9.22 11.83
CA ARG A 256 -9.47 -9.11 10.39
C ARG A 256 -8.39 -8.38 9.61
N CYS A 257 -7.49 -7.65 10.27
CA CYS A 257 -6.40 -6.94 9.62
C CYS A 257 -5.06 -7.41 10.20
N GLU A 258 -4.15 -7.77 9.30
CA GLU A 258 -2.76 -8.06 9.61
C GLU A 258 -1.87 -7.09 8.83
N LEU A 259 -0.89 -6.52 9.51
CA LEU A 259 0.07 -5.58 8.94
C LEU A 259 1.46 -6.21 8.94
N VAL A 260 2.13 -6.24 7.80
CA VAL A 260 3.47 -6.80 7.67
C VAL A 260 4.34 -5.90 6.80
N SER A 261 5.63 -5.82 7.13
CA SER A 261 6.63 -5.14 6.31
C SER A 261 7.76 -6.09 5.91
N GLY A 262 8.47 -5.75 4.84
CA GLY A 262 9.68 -6.43 4.39
C GLY A 262 9.68 -6.80 2.91
N ASP A 263 10.83 -7.28 2.42
CA ASP A 263 10.98 -7.78 1.05
C ASP A 263 10.10 -9.01 0.80
N TRP A 264 9.62 -9.17 -0.43
CA TRP A 264 8.77 -10.27 -0.84
C TRP A 264 9.36 -11.67 -0.60
N ALA A 265 10.68 -11.85 -0.71
CA ALA A 265 11.32 -13.13 -0.43
C ALA A 265 11.31 -13.45 1.07
N ASN A 266 11.53 -12.45 1.92
CA ASN A 266 11.46 -12.61 3.38
C ASN A 266 10.01 -12.85 3.83
N PHE A 267 9.06 -12.15 3.21
CA PHE A 267 7.64 -12.40 3.44
C PHE A 267 7.21 -13.81 3.00
N ASP A 268 7.66 -14.29 1.83
CA ASP A 268 7.43 -15.67 1.38
C ASP A 268 7.96 -16.69 2.39
N GLN A 269 9.20 -16.50 2.86
CA GLN A 269 9.80 -17.36 3.87
C GLN A 269 8.98 -17.38 5.16
N ALA A 270 8.51 -16.22 5.64
CA ALA A 270 7.67 -16.12 6.82
C ALA A 270 6.34 -16.85 6.65
N ILE A 271 5.65 -16.66 5.51
CA ILE A 271 4.40 -17.37 5.18
C ILE A 271 4.62 -18.89 5.16
N CYS A 272 5.75 -19.36 4.62
CA CYS A 272 6.13 -20.77 4.64
C CYS A 272 6.28 -21.30 6.07
N GLN A 273 7.04 -20.60 6.91
CA GLN A 273 7.33 -21.00 8.29
C GLN A 273 6.07 -20.99 9.17
N GLN A 274 5.15 -20.06 8.92
CA GLN A 274 3.86 -19.96 9.61
C GLN A 274 2.83 -21.00 9.10
N GLY A 275 3.18 -21.83 8.11
CA GLY A 275 2.25 -22.81 7.53
C GLY A 275 1.08 -22.19 6.77
N ARG A 276 1.26 -20.98 6.23
CA ARG A 276 0.21 -20.18 5.56
C ARG A 276 0.29 -20.22 4.03
N LYS A 277 1.09 -21.13 3.45
CA LYS A 277 1.16 -21.31 2.00
C LYS A 277 -0.23 -21.67 1.44
N HIS A 278 -0.56 -21.09 0.30
CA HIS A 278 -1.82 -21.33 -0.40
C HIS A 278 -3.08 -21.08 0.46
N THR A 279 -3.07 -20.02 1.27
CA THR A 279 -4.20 -19.70 2.15
C THR A 279 -5.01 -18.49 1.70
N PHE A 280 -4.51 -17.65 0.80
CA PHE A 280 -5.22 -16.45 0.38
C PHE A 280 -6.12 -16.74 -0.83
N ASP A 281 -7.41 -16.41 -0.71
CA ASP A 281 -8.39 -16.59 -1.77
C ASP A 281 -8.23 -15.51 -2.85
N ILE A 282 -7.86 -14.29 -2.44
CA ILE A 282 -7.65 -13.16 -3.35
C ILE A 282 -6.33 -12.51 -3.00
N VAL A 283 -5.51 -12.25 -4.01
CA VAL A 283 -4.31 -11.42 -3.87
C VAL A 283 -4.50 -10.16 -4.70
N LEU A 284 -4.32 -9.00 -4.09
CA LEU A 284 -4.41 -7.70 -4.71
C LEU A 284 -3.01 -7.12 -4.83
N THR A 285 -2.74 -6.41 -5.92
CA THR A 285 -1.53 -5.61 -6.03
C THR A 285 -1.71 -4.53 -7.10
N SER A 286 -1.16 -3.35 -6.86
CA SER A 286 -1.22 -2.22 -7.79
C SER A 286 0.17 -1.62 -7.99
N GLU A 287 0.58 -1.43 -9.24
CA GLU A 287 1.86 -0.84 -9.65
C GLU A 287 3.11 -1.57 -9.11
N THR A 288 3.13 -2.89 -9.16
CA THR A 288 4.26 -3.72 -8.68
C THR A 288 5.07 -4.41 -9.78
N ILE A 289 4.71 -4.18 -11.05
CA ILE A 289 5.33 -4.82 -12.22
C ILE A 289 6.18 -3.86 -13.07
N TYR A 290 6.62 -2.75 -12.49
CA TYR A 290 7.40 -1.71 -13.20
C TYR A 290 8.87 -2.09 -13.46
N ASP A 291 9.43 -3.05 -12.71
CA ASP A 291 10.81 -3.53 -12.85
C ASP A 291 10.84 -5.03 -13.13
N THR A 292 11.33 -5.43 -14.31
CA THR A 292 11.45 -6.83 -14.73
C THR A 292 12.36 -7.66 -13.84
N SER A 293 13.32 -7.05 -13.14
CA SER A 293 14.18 -7.75 -12.19
C SER A 293 13.40 -8.32 -11.00
N ASN A 294 12.23 -7.77 -10.71
CA ASN A 294 11.34 -8.20 -9.62
C ASN A 294 10.28 -9.23 -10.06
N TYR A 295 10.13 -9.53 -11.35
CA TYR A 295 9.07 -10.43 -11.85
C TYR A 295 9.14 -11.81 -11.24
N LYS A 296 10.35 -12.38 -11.12
CA LYS A 296 10.53 -13.69 -10.50
C LYS A 296 10.08 -13.67 -9.04
N ARG A 297 10.47 -12.64 -8.27
CA ARG A 297 10.14 -12.54 -6.85
C ARG A 297 8.62 -12.42 -6.65
N LEU A 298 7.97 -11.52 -7.39
CA LEU A 298 6.52 -11.34 -7.32
C LEU A 298 5.77 -12.61 -7.75
N HIS A 299 6.15 -13.22 -8.87
CA HIS A 299 5.51 -14.43 -9.39
C HIS A 299 5.64 -15.60 -8.42
N ASP A 300 6.83 -15.82 -7.85
CA ASP A 300 7.06 -16.91 -6.90
C ASP A 300 6.29 -16.67 -5.58
N LEU A 301 6.21 -15.42 -5.11
CA LEU A 301 5.37 -15.06 -3.96
C LEU A 301 3.89 -15.34 -4.25
N LEU A 302 3.37 -14.91 -5.40
CA LEU A 302 1.99 -15.18 -5.83
C LEU A 302 1.68 -16.69 -5.88
N ALA A 303 2.60 -17.50 -6.41
CA ALA A 303 2.51 -18.96 -6.40
C ALA A 303 2.49 -19.54 -4.98
N SER A 304 3.22 -18.96 -4.06
CA SER A 304 3.33 -19.43 -2.67
C SER A 304 2.09 -19.08 -1.83
N VAL A 305 1.53 -17.89 -2.00
CA VAL A 305 0.46 -17.36 -1.14
C VAL A 305 -0.95 -17.70 -1.64
N LEU A 306 -1.16 -17.73 -2.96
CA LEU A 306 -2.48 -17.92 -3.57
C LEU A 306 -2.99 -19.33 -3.31
N ALA A 307 -4.21 -19.42 -2.79
CA ALA A 307 -4.87 -20.70 -2.54
C ALA A 307 -5.00 -21.51 -3.82
N LYS A 308 -4.82 -22.84 -3.71
CA LYS A 308 -4.99 -23.74 -4.85
C LYS A 308 -6.48 -23.97 -5.12
N PRO A 309 -6.88 -24.16 -6.38
CA PRO A 309 -8.22 -24.61 -6.69
C PRO A 309 -8.38 -26.01 -6.09
N ASP A 310 -9.38 -26.19 -5.25
CA ASP A 310 -9.68 -27.49 -4.66
C ASP A 310 -10.98 -28.01 -5.26
N SER A 311 -10.89 -29.17 -5.91
CA SER A 311 -12.02 -29.85 -6.55
C SER A 311 -13.09 -30.32 -5.55
N GLN A 312 -12.75 -30.39 -4.25
CA GLN A 312 -13.65 -30.80 -3.16
C GLN A 312 -14.05 -29.64 -2.24
N SER A 313 -13.55 -28.43 -2.51
CA SER A 313 -13.80 -27.27 -1.67
C SER A 313 -15.22 -26.72 -1.90
N THR A 314 -15.93 -26.45 -0.80
CA THR A 314 -17.22 -25.73 -0.81
C THR A 314 -17.06 -24.22 -1.03
N ARG A 315 -15.85 -23.73 -1.33
CA ARG A 315 -15.63 -22.30 -1.63
C ARG A 315 -16.44 -21.93 -2.85
N SER A 316 -17.25 -20.89 -2.72
CA SER A 316 -18.05 -20.34 -3.82
C SER A 316 -17.19 -19.67 -4.91
N ARG A 317 -15.86 -19.60 -4.74
CA ARG A 317 -14.96 -18.76 -5.53
C ARG A 317 -13.69 -19.48 -5.97
N VAL A 318 -13.26 -19.15 -7.19
CA VAL A 318 -11.95 -19.54 -7.71
C VAL A 318 -10.89 -18.57 -7.16
N PRO A 319 -9.82 -19.07 -6.51
CA PRO A 319 -8.75 -18.20 -6.06
C PRO A 319 -8.08 -17.46 -7.21
N MET A 320 -7.83 -16.17 -7.05
CA MET A 320 -7.22 -15.33 -8.09
C MET A 320 -6.32 -14.24 -7.52
N ALA A 321 -5.38 -13.78 -8.34
CA ALA A 321 -4.67 -12.53 -8.12
C ALA A 321 -5.16 -11.45 -9.10
N LEU A 322 -5.39 -10.24 -8.60
CA LEU A 322 -5.71 -9.04 -9.38
C LEU A 322 -4.50 -8.10 -9.35
N ILE A 323 -3.94 -7.84 -10.53
CA ILE A 323 -2.76 -6.99 -10.72
C ILE A 323 -3.18 -5.76 -11.51
N ALA A 324 -3.26 -4.61 -10.86
CA ALA A 324 -3.53 -3.34 -11.52
C ALA A 324 -2.22 -2.64 -11.90
N ALA A 325 -2.03 -2.29 -13.17
CA ALA A 325 -0.76 -1.76 -13.66
C ALA A 325 -0.94 -0.80 -14.83
N LYS A 326 0.04 0.07 -15.04
CA LYS A 326 0.16 0.83 -16.29
C LYS A 326 0.56 -0.14 -17.40
N SER A 327 -0.04 -0.04 -18.59
CA SER A 327 0.31 -0.92 -19.71
C SER A 327 1.79 -0.80 -20.07
N ILE A 328 2.35 0.41 -19.98
CA ILE A 328 3.77 0.72 -20.22
C ILE A 328 4.28 1.67 -19.15
N TYR A 329 5.47 1.40 -18.61
CA TYR A 329 6.20 2.29 -17.70
C TYR A 329 7.37 2.95 -18.42
N PHE A 330 7.24 4.21 -18.84
CA PHE A 330 8.33 4.90 -19.55
C PHE A 330 9.57 5.06 -18.68
N GLY A 331 10.73 4.73 -19.23
CA GLY A 331 12.02 4.80 -18.53
C GLY A 331 12.28 3.63 -17.57
N LEU A 332 11.33 2.69 -17.44
CA LEU A 332 11.48 1.48 -16.64
C LEU A 332 11.46 0.24 -17.54
N SER A 333 11.84 -0.91 -16.99
CA SER A 333 11.95 -2.16 -17.75
C SER A 333 10.63 -2.92 -17.88
N GLY A 334 9.68 -2.68 -16.98
CA GLY A 334 8.43 -3.41 -16.87
C GLY A 334 7.28 -2.89 -17.74
N SER A 335 6.34 -3.78 -18.03
CA SER A 335 5.09 -3.49 -18.75
C SER A 335 4.09 -4.61 -18.51
N VAL A 336 2.82 -4.39 -18.83
CA VAL A 336 1.80 -5.47 -18.83
C VAL A 336 2.22 -6.60 -19.78
N LEU A 337 2.66 -6.25 -21.01
CA LEU A 337 3.04 -7.24 -22.02
C LEU A 337 4.19 -8.15 -21.54
N SER A 338 5.28 -7.54 -21.07
CA SER A 338 6.45 -8.30 -20.60
C SER A 338 6.14 -9.13 -19.35
N PHE A 339 5.26 -8.66 -18.46
CA PHE A 339 4.82 -9.45 -17.31
C PHE A 339 3.93 -10.63 -17.72
N GLU A 340 3.00 -10.44 -18.66
CA GLU A 340 2.21 -11.55 -19.20
C GLU A 340 3.07 -12.61 -19.88
N GLU A 341 4.04 -12.21 -20.71
CA GLU A 341 4.99 -13.13 -21.35
C GLU A 341 5.78 -13.90 -20.30
N TYR A 342 6.24 -13.21 -19.26
CA TYR A 342 6.92 -13.86 -18.14
C TYR A 342 6.03 -14.90 -17.48
N VAL A 343 4.81 -14.56 -17.06
CA VAL A 343 3.87 -15.48 -16.41
C VAL A 343 3.57 -16.69 -17.30
N LYS A 344 3.25 -16.47 -18.58
CA LYS A 344 2.98 -17.54 -19.55
C LYS A 344 4.18 -18.48 -19.72
N SER A 345 5.41 -17.94 -19.72
CA SER A 345 6.63 -18.75 -19.83
C SER A 345 6.87 -19.69 -18.64
N ARG A 346 6.31 -19.39 -17.46
CA ARG A 346 6.44 -20.23 -16.26
C ARG A 346 5.48 -21.42 -16.27
N GLY A 347 4.37 -21.33 -16.99
CA GLY A 347 3.37 -22.41 -17.10
C GLY A 347 2.66 -22.77 -15.79
N ILE A 348 2.71 -21.90 -14.77
CA ILE A 348 2.06 -22.10 -13.46
C ILE A 348 0.68 -21.45 -13.42
N PHE A 349 0.54 -20.31 -14.08
CA PHE A 349 -0.66 -19.49 -14.06
C PHE A 349 -1.14 -19.16 -15.47
N ASP A 350 -2.45 -19.04 -15.60
CA ASP A 350 -3.08 -18.30 -16.70
C ASP A 350 -3.22 -16.83 -16.29
N ILE A 351 -3.04 -15.93 -17.24
CA ILE A 351 -3.17 -14.48 -17.04
C ILE A 351 -3.94 -13.84 -18.19
N LYS A 352 -4.85 -12.92 -17.88
CA LYS A 352 -5.63 -12.16 -18.86
C LYS A 352 -5.95 -10.76 -18.36
N SER A 353 -5.98 -9.78 -19.25
CA SER A 353 -6.55 -8.46 -18.99
C SER A 353 -8.08 -8.54 -18.88
N ILE A 354 -8.63 -8.05 -17.77
CA ILE A 354 -10.08 -8.06 -17.46
C ILE A 354 -10.69 -6.66 -17.40
N TRP A 355 -9.85 -5.62 -17.38
CA TRP A 355 -10.28 -4.23 -17.38
C TRP A 355 -9.19 -3.35 -18.01
N ASN A 356 -9.59 -2.28 -18.68
CA ASN A 356 -8.69 -1.28 -19.27
C ASN A 356 -9.28 0.13 -19.08
N SER A 357 -8.45 1.09 -18.69
CA SER A 357 -8.85 2.49 -18.44
C SER A 357 -9.27 3.26 -19.70
N GLY A 358 -8.86 2.78 -20.87
CA GLY A 358 -8.81 3.58 -22.09
C GLY A 358 -7.77 4.71 -22.01
N GLY A 359 -7.60 5.43 -23.12
CA GLY A 359 -6.74 6.63 -23.20
C GLY A 359 -5.36 6.40 -23.83
N SER A 360 -4.56 7.46 -23.86
CA SER A 360 -3.20 7.44 -24.46
C SER A 360 -2.16 6.73 -23.57
N MET A 361 -2.42 6.67 -22.27
CA MET A 361 -1.62 5.96 -21.27
C MET A 361 -2.50 4.91 -20.59
N PRO A 362 -2.77 3.79 -21.28
CA PRO A 362 -3.69 2.79 -20.77
C PRO A 362 -3.15 2.16 -19.48
N ARG A 363 -4.09 1.88 -18.57
CA ARG A 363 -3.89 1.10 -17.36
C ARG A 363 -4.83 -0.10 -17.42
N GLU A 364 -4.40 -1.20 -16.85
CA GLU A 364 -5.07 -2.49 -16.98
C GLU A 364 -5.17 -3.17 -15.63
N ILE A 365 -6.21 -3.99 -15.46
CA ILE A 365 -6.29 -4.96 -14.37
C ILE A 365 -6.18 -6.33 -15.00
N LEU A 366 -5.17 -7.09 -14.57
CA LEU A 366 -4.94 -8.46 -14.98
C LEU A 366 -5.50 -9.40 -13.93
N GLN A 367 -6.24 -10.41 -14.37
CA GLN A 367 -6.62 -11.54 -13.56
C GLN A 367 -5.64 -12.69 -13.80
N MET A 368 -5.03 -13.18 -12.73
CA MET A 368 -4.15 -14.34 -12.75
C MET A 368 -4.76 -15.48 -11.92
N THR A 369 -4.82 -16.69 -12.49
CA THR A 369 -5.39 -17.90 -11.86
C THR A 369 -4.51 -19.10 -12.13
N TRP A 370 -4.57 -20.13 -11.28
CA TRP A 370 -3.82 -21.37 -11.50
C TRP A 370 -4.11 -21.97 -12.88
N HIS A 371 -3.05 -22.35 -13.60
CA HIS A 371 -3.19 -23.05 -14.88
C HIS A 371 -3.78 -24.45 -14.62
N ILE A 372 -4.89 -24.76 -15.30
CA ILE A 372 -5.53 -26.07 -15.24
C ILE A 372 -5.28 -26.77 -16.57
N PRO A 373 -4.44 -27.81 -16.62
CA PRO A 373 -4.22 -28.56 -17.85
C PRO A 373 -5.54 -29.14 -18.35
N GLN A 374 -5.87 -28.92 -19.62
CA GLN A 374 -7.00 -29.60 -20.24
C GLN A 374 -6.71 -31.11 -20.25
N ALA A 375 -7.61 -31.91 -19.67
CA ALA A 375 -7.53 -33.37 -19.77
C ALA A 375 -7.66 -33.74 -21.26
N GLN A 376 -6.62 -34.38 -21.80
CA GLN A 376 -6.61 -34.90 -23.17
C GLN A 376 -7.57 -36.08 -23.35
#